data_AF-D3S3J4-F1
#
_entry.id   AF-D3S3J4-F1
#
_cell.length_a   1.000
_cell.length_b   1.000
_cell.length_c   1.000
_cell.angle_alpha   90.00
_cell.angle_beta   90.00
_cell.angle_gamma   90.00
#
_symmetry.space_group_name_H-M   'P 1'
#
loop_
_entity.id
_entity.type
_entity.pdbx_description
1 polymer ?
#
loop_
_entity_poly.entity_id
_entity_poly.type
_entity_poly.pdbx_seq_one_letter_code
_entity_poly.pdbx_strand_id
1 'polypeptide(L)'
;MLIESNPESLQKSLIGKILREGVEIESRFGEEIRIEPELLICEKPTYVQSFDESFGWKACEDSYLDRVENLIQTAAEKLKKTPYTRRVSLPVWRPEDHLCKTPPTVTEISFLYYFDSLHATAYVRSLDALNYFSANFDFVLHVLEEIARKAEMEIGSVALLVAAPHIYKRDTNRVEKHSYKDFYGFHKLGVHVIEDYESTAWHSALEVIYYNGFEKETEWGELFEGQKRSKFVHRLFVEVKNTRENKIHDKAPFTKKYAIDYAHNYVIYAAKLDKPVKEKILKEGEEYTYAERARYCERDEKKVDQLYECIKKLRENPYRRDCYVGISRVWDLTSDDPPCLRGYQFLKTRKFMGIFYMRSNDIYGAMHANMYAFSLLTDYVSQLINEREYKYYHFSVDAHIYEEFLDSVKEILEPETPSYISKA
;
A
#
# COMPACT_ATOMS: atom_id res chain seq x y z
N MET A 1 13.54 1.88 3.74
CA MET A 1 12.65 2.81 4.48
C MET A 1 13.50 3.84 5.18
N LEU A 2 13.03 5.09 5.20
CA LEU A 2 13.62 6.19 5.92
C LEU A 2 12.77 6.52 7.15
N ILE A 3 13.42 6.62 8.31
CA ILE A 3 12.77 6.95 9.58
C ILE A 3 13.50 8.14 10.17
N GLU A 4 12.76 9.22 10.43
CA GLU A 4 13.31 10.43 11.01
C GLU A 4 12.36 10.98 12.08
N SER A 5 12.92 11.72 13.03
CA SER A 5 12.15 12.28 14.14
C SER A 5 11.18 13.39 13.72
N ASN A 6 11.51 14.16 12.68
CA ASN A 6 10.79 15.34 12.21
C ASN A 6 10.75 15.38 10.67
N PRO A 7 9.77 16.08 10.07
CA PRO A 7 9.54 16.04 8.63
C PRO A 7 10.61 16.75 7.80
N GLU A 8 11.26 17.79 8.30
CA GLU A 8 12.36 18.45 7.58
C GLU A 8 13.55 17.51 7.38
N SER A 9 13.89 16.75 8.42
CA SER A 9 14.96 15.75 8.35
C SER A 9 14.57 14.61 7.42
N LEU A 10 13.30 14.18 7.45
CA LEU A 10 12.76 13.18 6.53
C LEU A 10 12.85 13.63 5.07
N GLN A 11 12.49 14.88 4.78
CA GLN A 11 12.61 15.48 3.46
C GLN A 11 14.07 15.53 2.99
N LYS A 12 14.99 15.99 3.85
CA LYS A 12 16.43 16.05 3.55
C LYS A 12 17.00 14.66 3.27
N SER A 13 16.67 13.66 4.09
CA SER A 13 17.09 12.26 3.90
C SER A 13 16.56 11.70 2.56
N LEU A 14 15.30 11.97 2.22
CA LEU A 14 14.73 11.57 0.93
C LEU A 14 15.44 12.24 -0.25
N ILE A 15 15.66 13.55 -0.19
CA ILE A 15 16.40 14.31 -1.22
C ILE A 15 17.82 13.74 -1.38
N GLY A 16 18.51 13.51 -0.27
CA GLY A 16 19.84 12.90 -0.26
C GLY A 16 19.88 11.54 -0.95
N LYS A 17 18.88 10.69 -0.69
CA LYS A 17 18.74 9.38 -1.33
C LYS A 17 18.47 9.50 -2.83
N ILE A 18 17.53 10.37 -3.24
CA ILE A 18 17.22 10.61 -4.65
C ILE A 18 18.47 11.06 -5.42
N LEU A 19 19.23 12.03 -4.88
CA LEU A 19 20.44 12.54 -5.53
C LEU A 19 21.61 11.55 -5.58
N ARG A 20 21.61 10.53 -4.70
CA ARG A 20 22.68 9.52 -4.64
C ARG A 20 22.37 8.30 -5.50
N GLU A 21 21.15 7.81 -5.46
CA GLU A 21 20.77 6.50 -6.02
C GLU A 21 19.85 6.61 -7.24
N GLY A 22 19.30 7.79 -7.50
CA GLY A 22 18.30 8.00 -8.53
C GLY A 22 18.85 7.83 -9.94
N VAL A 23 17.93 7.56 -10.86
CA VAL A 23 18.20 7.51 -12.29
C VAL A 23 17.46 8.63 -12.99
N GLU A 24 18.07 9.15 -14.05
CA GLU A 24 17.45 10.15 -14.90
C GLU A 24 16.35 9.52 -15.75
N ILE A 25 15.17 10.14 -15.74
CA ILE A 25 13.99 9.70 -16.49
C ILE A 25 13.38 10.92 -17.17
N GLU A 26 13.06 10.78 -18.44
CA GLU A 26 12.26 11.78 -19.16
C GLU A 26 10.78 11.58 -18.81
N SER A 27 10.18 12.59 -18.19
CA SER A 27 8.75 12.59 -17.88
C SER A 27 7.99 13.61 -18.72
N ARG A 28 6.66 13.54 -18.70
CA ARG A 28 5.77 14.56 -19.29
C ARG A 28 6.06 15.98 -18.80
N PHE A 29 6.64 16.13 -17.60
CA PHE A 29 6.90 17.42 -16.95
C PHE A 29 8.39 17.81 -16.97
N GLY A 30 9.17 17.16 -17.85
CA GLY A 30 10.62 17.35 -17.99
C GLY A 30 11.43 16.22 -17.36
N GLU A 31 12.75 16.34 -17.44
CA GLU A 31 13.68 15.38 -16.87
C GLU A 31 13.67 15.43 -15.34
N GLU A 32 13.73 14.26 -14.73
CA GLU A 32 13.77 14.08 -13.28
C GLU A 32 14.77 13.00 -12.88
N ILE A 33 15.22 13.06 -11.63
CA ILE A 33 16.00 12.02 -10.97
C ILE A 33 15.02 11.27 -10.06
N ARG A 34 14.82 9.97 -10.32
CA ARG A 34 13.81 9.14 -9.64
C ARG A 34 14.45 7.91 -9.00
N ILE A 35 14.00 7.52 -7.81
CA ILE A 35 14.34 6.24 -7.16
C ILE A 35 13.15 5.28 -7.17
N GLU A 36 13.39 4.04 -6.75
CA GLU A 36 12.35 3.03 -6.52
C GLU A 36 11.45 3.42 -5.32
N PRO A 37 10.32 2.72 -5.09
CA PRO A 37 9.40 3.04 -4.01
C PRO A 37 10.08 3.11 -2.65
N GLU A 38 9.64 4.05 -1.82
CA GLU A 38 10.23 4.29 -0.50
C GLU A 38 9.14 4.46 0.55
N LEU A 39 9.31 3.80 1.70
CA LEU A 39 8.51 4.05 2.89
C LEU A 39 9.20 5.13 3.75
N LEU A 40 8.51 6.25 3.95
CA LEU A 40 8.96 7.38 4.75
C LEU A 40 8.16 7.43 6.05
N ILE A 41 8.82 7.51 7.20
CA ILE A 41 8.18 7.54 8.51
C ILE A 41 8.70 8.75 9.29
N CYS A 42 7.79 9.61 9.73
CA CYS A 42 8.06 10.71 10.64
C CYS A 42 7.52 10.38 12.03
N GLU A 43 8.42 10.23 13.01
CA GLU A 43 8.03 9.79 14.36
C GLU A 43 7.20 10.85 15.10
N LYS A 44 7.59 12.12 15.01
CA LYS A 44 6.93 13.26 15.67
C LYS A 44 6.56 14.29 14.60
N PRO A 45 5.43 14.10 13.91
CA PRO A 45 5.06 14.97 12.82
C PRO A 45 4.73 16.38 13.33
N THR A 46 5.17 17.38 12.58
CA THR A 46 4.82 18.79 12.74
C THR A 46 4.54 19.38 11.37
N TYR A 47 3.86 20.51 11.29
CA TYR A 47 3.72 21.21 10.02
C TYR A 47 5.08 21.69 9.49
N VAL A 48 5.32 21.52 8.19
CA VAL A 48 6.54 21.99 7.51
C VAL A 48 6.35 23.42 6.99
N GLN A 49 5.15 23.75 6.51
CA GLN A 49 4.80 25.11 6.09
C GLN A 49 3.78 25.75 7.04
N SER A 50 3.79 27.08 7.13
CA SER A 50 2.75 27.81 7.89
C SER A 50 1.40 27.60 7.20
N PHE A 51 0.43 27.08 7.96
CA PHE A 51 -0.93 26.78 7.53
C PHE A 51 -1.56 27.96 6.78
N ASP A 52 -1.73 27.84 5.45
CA ASP A 52 -2.65 28.67 4.67
C ASP A 52 -3.87 27.79 4.38
N GLU A 53 -5.07 28.32 4.63
CA GLU A 53 -6.37 27.65 4.54
C GLU A 53 -6.65 27.03 3.15
N SER A 54 -5.77 27.29 2.18
CA SER A 54 -5.72 26.53 0.95
C SER A 54 -4.72 25.36 1.04
N PHE A 55 -5.21 24.16 1.35
CA PHE A 55 -4.69 22.94 0.69
C PHE A 55 -5.05 22.99 -0.83
N GLY A 56 -4.78 24.13 -1.47
CA GLY A 56 -5.35 24.64 -2.71
C GLY A 56 -4.76 24.04 -3.98
N TRP A 57 -4.12 22.89 -3.86
CA TRP A 57 -3.72 22.12 -5.03
C TRP A 57 -4.93 21.32 -5.49
N LYS A 58 -5.48 21.71 -6.62
CA LYS A 58 -6.59 21.00 -7.23
C LYS A 58 -6.13 19.63 -7.73
N ALA A 59 -6.75 18.59 -7.21
CA ALA A 59 -6.76 17.24 -7.76
C ALA A 59 -7.91 17.16 -8.76
N CYS A 60 -7.59 17.28 -10.05
CA CYS A 60 -8.55 17.60 -11.10
C CYS A 60 -9.23 18.96 -10.83
N GLU A 61 -10.51 18.99 -10.47
CA GLU A 61 -11.26 20.23 -10.18
C GLU A 61 -11.44 20.49 -8.67
N ASP A 62 -11.28 19.44 -7.84
CA ASP A 62 -11.52 19.45 -6.39
C ASP A 62 -10.21 19.74 -5.64
N SER A 63 -10.29 20.38 -4.47
CA SER A 63 -9.17 20.37 -3.53
C SER A 63 -9.01 18.99 -2.87
N TYR A 64 -7.88 18.76 -2.20
CA TYR A 64 -7.70 17.54 -1.41
C TYR A 64 -8.66 17.44 -0.23
N LEU A 65 -8.98 18.58 0.42
CA LEU A 65 -9.92 18.62 1.53
C LEU A 65 -11.34 18.24 1.09
N ASP A 66 -11.80 18.75 -0.06
CA ASP A 66 -13.13 18.43 -0.61
C ASP A 66 -13.35 16.91 -0.77
N ARG A 67 -12.26 16.14 -0.94
CA ARG A 67 -12.30 14.69 -1.12
C ARG A 67 -12.39 13.89 0.17
N VAL A 68 -12.05 14.48 1.33
CA VAL A 68 -11.94 13.77 2.61
C VAL A 68 -12.76 14.38 3.74
N GLU A 69 -13.14 15.66 3.65
CA GLU A 69 -13.79 16.41 4.74
C GLU A 69 -15.07 15.72 5.23
N ASN A 70 -15.90 15.25 4.30
CA ASN A 70 -17.15 14.55 4.63
C ASN A 70 -16.93 13.14 5.25
N LEU A 71 -15.71 12.63 5.24
CA LEU A 71 -15.36 11.32 5.80
C LEU A 71 -14.75 11.42 7.21
N ILE A 72 -14.19 12.58 7.57
CA ILE A 72 -13.47 12.80 8.83
C ILE A 72 -14.33 12.45 10.04
N GLN A 73 -15.58 12.94 10.07
CA GLN A 73 -16.48 12.71 11.20
C GLN A 73 -16.79 11.22 11.38
N THR A 74 -17.16 10.54 10.30
CA THR A 74 -17.45 9.10 10.28
C THR A 74 -16.24 8.27 10.70
N ALA A 75 -15.04 8.64 10.24
CA ALA A 75 -13.79 7.99 10.62
C ALA A 75 -13.51 8.11 12.13
N ALA A 76 -13.67 9.32 12.68
CA ALA A 76 -13.46 9.58 14.10
C ALA A 76 -14.46 8.82 14.98
N GLU A 77 -15.75 8.79 14.60
CA GLU A 77 -16.78 8.03 15.32
C GLU A 77 -16.48 6.53 15.34
N LYS A 78 -16.01 5.97 14.20
CA LYS A 78 -15.64 4.56 14.11
C LYS A 78 -14.44 4.24 15.00
N LEU A 79 -13.41 5.08 15.01
CA LEU A 79 -12.24 4.92 15.88
C LEU A 79 -12.61 5.06 17.36
N LYS A 80 -13.49 6.00 17.72
CA LYS A 80 -13.94 6.18 19.10
C LYS A 80 -14.73 4.97 19.60
N LYS A 81 -15.55 4.36 18.74
CA LYS A 81 -16.31 3.14 19.06
C LYS A 81 -15.41 1.90 19.15
N THR A 82 -14.50 1.75 18.20
CA THR A 82 -13.65 0.57 18.07
C THR A 82 -12.21 0.98 17.75
N PRO A 83 -11.39 1.37 18.76
CA PRO A 83 -10.07 1.93 18.53
C PRO A 83 -9.13 1.01 17.74
N TYR A 84 -9.20 -0.30 17.97
CA TYR A 84 -8.37 -1.31 17.29
C TYR A 84 -8.83 -1.63 15.85
N THR A 85 -9.84 -0.94 15.32
CA THR A 85 -10.33 -1.16 13.96
C THR A 85 -9.20 -0.95 12.95
N ARG A 86 -9.22 -1.79 11.91
CA ARG A 86 -8.30 -1.67 10.75
C ARG A 86 -9.03 -1.11 9.53
N ARG A 87 -10.29 -0.74 9.69
CA ARG A 87 -11.24 -0.46 8.61
C ARG A 87 -11.37 1.04 8.32
N VAL A 88 -10.58 1.87 8.98
CA VAL A 88 -10.61 3.33 8.81
C VAL A 88 -9.53 3.72 7.80
N SER A 89 -9.98 4.00 6.59
CA SER A 89 -9.14 4.41 5.47
C SER A 89 -9.95 5.33 4.57
N LEU A 90 -9.36 6.47 4.20
CA LEU A 90 -9.99 7.51 3.41
C LEU A 90 -9.45 7.49 1.96
N PRO A 91 -10.25 7.01 0.99
CA PRO A 91 -9.85 7.04 -0.40
C PRO A 91 -9.96 8.47 -0.94
N VAL A 92 -8.84 8.98 -1.46
CA VAL A 92 -8.78 10.28 -2.14
C VAL A 92 -8.97 10.10 -3.65
N TRP A 93 -8.45 9.00 -4.20
CA TRP A 93 -8.57 8.65 -5.61
C TRP A 93 -9.99 8.22 -5.99
N ARG A 94 -10.46 8.67 -7.15
CA ARG A 94 -11.71 8.25 -7.79
C ARG A 94 -11.43 7.66 -9.18
N PRO A 95 -12.21 6.68 -9.66
CA PRO A 95 -12.00 6.08 -10.99
C PRO A 95 -11.93 7.10 -12.14
N GLU A 96 -12.73 8.16 -12.09
CA GLU A 96 -12.72 9.22 -13.10
C GLU A 96 -11.46 10.09 -13.11
N ASP A 97 -10.61 10.03 -12.08
CA ASP A 97 -9.33 10.76 -12.04
C ASP A 97 -8.40 10.34 -13.19
N HIS A 98 -8.58 9.13 -13.75
CA HIS A 98 -7.89 8.71 -14.97
C HIS A 98 -8.11 9.64 -16.17
N LEU A 99 -9.24 10.35 -16.18
CA LEU A 99 -9.71 11.19 -17.28
C LEU A 99 -9.27 12.65 -17.12
N CYS A 100 -8.64 13.01 -16.00
CA CYS A 100 -8.19 14.37 -15.74
C CYS A 100 -6.67 14.52 -15.96
N LYS A 101 -6.20 15.76 -16.14
CA LYS A 101 -4.80 16.05 -16.46
C LYS A 101 -3.88 16.02 -15.24
N THR A 102 -4.43 16.32 -14.06
CA THR A 102 -3.72 16.52 -12.78
C THR A 102 -4.40 15.72 -11.66
N PRO A 103 -4.42 14.38 -11.75
CA PRO A 103 -5.06 13.55 -10.72
C PRO A 103 -4.32 13.64 -9.38
N PRO A 104 -4.96 13.28 -8.24
CA PRO A 104 -4.33 13.39 -6.93
C PRO A 104 -3.08 12.50 -6.82
N THR A 105 -2.02 13.00 -6.18
CA THR A 105 -0.80 12.28 -5.79
C THR A 105 -0.97 11.46 -4.52
N VAL A 106 -1.67 11.97 -3.50
CA VAL A 106 -2.11 11.15 -2.35
C VAL A 106 -3.40 10.44 -2.76
N THR A 107 -3.41 9.11 -2.74
CA THR A 107 -4.56 8.33 -3.26
C THR A 107 -5.40 7.69 -2.17
N GLU A 108 -4.81 7.46 -1.00
CA GLU A 108 -5.43 6.78 0.14
C GLU A 108 -4.72 7.24 1.43
N ILE A 109 -5.47 7.41 2.52
CA ILE A 109 -4.91 7.63 3.87
C ILE A 109 -5.55 6.62 4.83
N SER A 110 -4.76 5.70 5.36
CA SER A 110 -5.19 4.69 6.32
C SER A 110 -4.78 5.06 7.74
N PHE A 111 -5.63 4.71 8.70
CA PHE A 111 -5.43 5.02 10.11
C PHE A 111 -5.35 3.75 10.94
N LEU A 112 -4.41 3.72 11.89
CA LEU A 112 -4.27 2.63 12.84
C LEU A 112 -3.96 3.21 14.21
N TYR A 113 -4.80 2.90 15.19
CA TYR A 113 -4.52 3.25 16.58
C TYR A 113 -3.63 2.19 17.20
N TYR A 114 -2.50 2.63 17.75
CA TYR A 114 -1.46 1.77 18.28
C TYR A 114 -0.53 2.55 19.22
N PHE A 115 0.01 1.91 20.25
CA PHE A 115 0.80 2.57 21.32
C PHE A 115 0.17 3.87 21.82
N ASP A 116 -1.10 3.77 22.20
CA ASP A 116 -1.89 4.87 22.75
C ASP A 116 -2.02 6.11 21.85
N SER A 117 -1.68 5.98 20.56
CA SER A 117 -1.71 7.08 19.60
C SER A 117 -2.30 6.66 18.25
N LEU A 118 -2.93 7.60 17.55
CA LEU A 118 -3.45 7.38 16.21
C LEU A 118 -2.35 7.67 15.18
N HIS A 119 -2.07 6.71 14.31
CA HIS A 119 -1.08 6.86 13.25
C HIS A 119 -1.77 6.96 11.88
N ALA A 120 -1.20 7.79 10.99
CA ALA A 120 -1.63 7.87 9.59
C ALA A 120 -0.59 7.27 8.66
N THR A 121 -1.05 6.58 7.62
CA THR A 121 -0.22 6.08 6.52
C THR A 121 -0.88 6.45 5.21
N ALA A 122 -0.17 7.18 4.35
CA ALA A 122 -0.69 7.57 3.06
C ALA A 122 0.04 6.86 1.90
N TYR A 123 -0.72 6.47 0.89
CA TYR A 123 -0.13 6.07 -0.39
C TYR A 123 0.05 7.29 -1.29
N VAL A 124 1.28 7.54 -1.73
CA VAL A 124 1.64 8.68 -2.58
C VAL A 124 2.18 8.17 -3.91
N ARG A 125 1.36 8.25 -4.97
CA ARG A 125 1.72 7.67 -6.29
C ARG A 125 2.90 8.35 -6.97
N SER A 126 3.19 9.59 -6.60
CA SER A 126 4.32 10.37 -7.11
C SER A 126 4.59 11.54 -6.19
N LEU A 127 5.85 11.72 -5.79
CA LEU A 127 6.26 12.83 -4.92
C LEU A 127 7.51 13.50 -5.45
N ASP A 128 7.38 14.77 -5.83
CA ASP A 128 8.53 15.66 -5.96
C ASP A 128 8.96 16.06 -4.56
N ALA A 129 10.09 15.49 -4.13
CA ALA A 129 10.59 15.59 -2.77
C ALA A 129 11.00 17.02 -2.38
N LEU A 130 11.25 17.90 -3.35
CA LEU A 130 11.62 19.28 -3.06
C LEU A 130 10.39 20.17 -2.99
N ASN A 131 9.60 20.20 -4.07
CA ASN A 131 8.58 21.23 -4.25
C ASN A 131 7.24 20.88 -3.58
N TYR A 132 6.96 19.59 -3.39
CA TYR A 132 5.63 19.13 -2.99
C TYR A 132 5.63 18.24 -1.74
N PHE A 133 6.78 17.98 -1.12
CA PHE A 133 6.86 17.21 0.12
C PHE A 133 6.00 17.82 1.22
N SER A 134 6.22 19.10 1.55
CA SER A 134 5.50 19.79 2.62
C SER A 134 3.99 19.76 2.41
N ALA A 135 3.51 20.11 1.22
CA ALA A 135 2.08 20.14 0.91
C ALA A 135 1.41 18.75 1.07
N ASN A 136 2.05 17.68 0.61
CA ASN A 136 1.49 16.32 0.75
C ASN A 136 1.57 15.83 2.20
N PHE A 137 2.68 16.11 2.90
CA PHE A 137 2.88 15.69 4.29
C PHE A 137 1.93 16.42 5.23
N ASP A 138 1.85 17.75 5.12
CA ASP A 138 1.01 18.61 5.95
C ASP A 138 -0.49 18.30 5.73
N PHE A 139 -0.89 17.90 4.53
CA PHE A 139 -2.25 17.41 4.26
C PHE A 139 -2.56 16.13 5.06
N VAL A 140 -1.66 15.14 5.02
CA VAL A 140 -1.84 13.88 5.76
C VAL A 140 -1.83 14.14 7.27
N LEU A 141 -0.95 15.02 7.75
CA LEU A 141 -0.92 15.43 9.15
C LEU A 141 -2.23 16.12 9.55
N HIS A 142 -2.72 17.07 8.76
CA HIS A 142 -3.97 17.75 9.07
C HIS A 142 -5.16 16.80 9.20
N VAL A 143 -5.30 15.83 8.28
CA VAL A 143 -6.36 14.83 8.36
C VAL A 143 -6.19 13.96 9.62
N LEU A 144 -4.96 13.60 9.97
CA LEU A 144 -4.67 12.88 11.21
C LEU A 144 -5.08 13.68 12.45
N GLU A 145 -4.69 14.95 12.55
CA GLU A 145 -5.02 15.82 13.68
C GLU A 145 -6.53 16.00 13.82
N GLU A 146 -7.25 16.23 12.72
CA GLU A 146 -8.70 16.41 12.75
C GLU A 146 -9.44 15.16 13.22
N ILE A 147 -9.04 13.98 12.73
CA ILE A 147 -9.62 12.70 13.18
C ILE A 147 -9.25 12.43 14.64
N ALA A 148 -7.98 12.58 15.01
CA ALA A 148 -7.49 12.33 16.37
C ALA A 148 -8.21 13.23 17.39
N ARG A 149 -8.35 14.53 17.07
CA ARG A 149 -9.08 15.51 17.89
C ARG A 149 -10.55 15.11 18.10
N LYS A 150 -11.23 14.69 17.04
CA LYS A 150 -12.65 14.26 17.10
C LYS A 150 -12.83 12.90 17.77
N ALA A 151 -11.84 12.02 17.68
CA ALA A 151 -11.83 10.70 18.30
C ALA A 151 -11.30 10.72 19.75
N GLU A 152 -10.81 11.86 20.24
CA GLU A 152 -10.16 12.03 21.55
C GLU A 152 -8.93 11.10 21.71
N MET A 153 -8.09 11.07 20.67
CA MET A 153 -6.88 10.24 20.62
C MET A 153 -5.62 11.12 20.51
N GLU A 154 -4.51 10.65 21.08
CA GLU A 154 -3.21 11.28 20.90
C GLU A 154 -2.69 11.10 19.47
N ILE A 155 -1.90 12.06 19.00
CA ILE A 155 -1.32 12.03 17.65
C ILE A 155 -0.05 11.18 17.65
N GLY A 156 -0.02 10.18 16.77
CA GLY A 156 1.14 9.33 16.52
C GLY A 156 1.93 9.77 15.29
N SER A 157 2.71 8.84 14.74
CA SER A 157 3.55 9.06 13.56
C SER A 157 2.75 9.20 12.25
N VAL A 158 3.25 10.00 11.31
CA VAL A 158 2.82 10.02 9.90
C VAL A 158 3.79 9.20 9.05
N ALA A 159 3.27 8.43 8.10
CA ALA A 159 4.08 7.76 7.09
C ALA A 159 3.54 7.96 5.67
N LEU A 160 4.45 7.99 4.70
CA LEU A 160 4.14 8.05 3.27
C LEU A 160 4.79 6.84 2.59
N LEU A 161 3.99 5.97 1.96
CA LEU A 161 4.50 5.01 0.98
C LEU A 161 4.55 5.71 -0.38
N VAL A 162 5.73 6.10 -0.81
CA VAL A 162 5.94 6.89 -2.02
C VAL A 162 6.36 5.97 -3.15
N ALA A 163 5.51 5.81 -4.17
CA ALA A 163 5.80 4.92 -5.29
C ALA A 163 6.86 5.48 -6.26
N ALA A 164 6.85 6.79 -6.51
CA ALA A 164 7.80 7.45 -7.39
C ALA A 164 8.38 8.72 -6.73
N PRO A 165 9.35 8.57 -5.81
CA PRO A 165 10.08 9.68 -5.24
C PRO A 165 11.03 10.25 -6.30
N HIS A 166 10.97 11.56 -6.54
CA HIS A 166 11.80 12.21 -7.55
C HIS A 166 12.10 13.67 -7.22
N ILE A 167 13.06 14.24 -7.95
CA ILE A 167 13.35 15.68 -8.03
C ILE A 167 13.54 16.01 -9.50
N TYR A 168 12.97 17.12 -9.98
CA TYR A 168 13.21 17.56 -11.35
C TYR A 168 14.63 18.09 -11.52
N LYS A 169 15.30 17.75 -12.63
CA LYS A 169 16.70 18.16 -12.87
C LYS A 169 16.88 19.67 -12.83
N ARG A 170 15.90 20.44 -13.32
CA ARG A 170 15.88 21.91 -13.27
C ARG A 170 15.98 22.49 -11.86
N ASP A 171 15.64 21.71 -10.83
CA ASP A 171 15.61 22.12 -9.43
C ASP A 171 16.80 21.58 -8.62
N THR A 172 17.67 20.77 -9.22
CA THR A 172 18.80 20.13 -8.51
C THR A 172 19.83 21.12 -7.99
N ASN A 173 19.88 22.34 -8.54
CA ASN A 173 20.72 23.44 -8.06
C ASN A 173 20.19 24.09 -6.76
N ARG A 174 18.95 23.80 -6.35
CA ARG A 174 18.31 24.31 -5.13
C ARG A 174 18.52 23.40 -3.92
N VAL A 175 19.17 22.26 -4.11
CA VAL A 175 19.33 21.22 -3.09
C VAL A 175 20.78 20.77 -2.99
N GLU A 176 21.19 20.42 -1.78
CA GLU A 176 22.49 19.82 -1.53
C GLU A 176 22.36 18.33 -1.22
N LYS A 177 23.46 17.60 -1.38
CA LYS A 177 23.50 16.19 -0.97
C LYS A 177 23.48 16.10 0.55
N HIS A 178 22.40 15.57 1.09
CA HIS A 178 22.29 15.24 2.50
C HIS A 178 22.65 13.76 2.75
N SER A 179 23.16 13.47 3.95
CA SER A 179 23.29 12.09 4.43
C SER A 179 21.91 11.52 4.71
N TYR A 180 21.75 10.22 4.46
CA TYR A 180 20.58 9.44 4.84
C TYR A 180 21.03 8.08 5.34
N LYS A 181 20.17 7.40 6.09
CA LYS A 181 20.39 6.04 6.56
C LYS A 181 19.17 5.20 6.26
N ASP A 182 19.35 4.17 5.46
CA ASP A 182 18.31 3.16 5.26
C ASP A 182 18.14 2.31 6.50
N PHE A 183 16.88 2.01 6.81
CA PHE A 183 16.51 1.01 7.80
C PHE A 183 15.90 -0.21 7.09
N TYR A 184 16.31 -1.39 7.54
CA TYR A 184 15.78 -2.69 7.12
C TYR A 184 15.46 -3.53 8.37
N GLY A 185 14.52 -4.47 8.24
CA GLY A 185 14.04 -5.28 9.34
C GLY A 185 12.96 -4.59 10.17
N PHE A 186 12.86 -4.99 11.44
CA PHE A 186 11.81 -4.55 12.35
C PHE A 186 12.12 -3.21 13.00
N HIS A 187 11.20 -2.26 12.85
CA HIS A 187 11.06 -1.08 13.70
C HIS A 187 9.62 -1.01 14.19
N LYS A 188 9.40 -0.43 15.38
CA LYS A 188 8.07 -0.40 15.99
C LYS A 188 7.01 0.38 15.18
N LEU A 189 7.44 1.27 14.28
CA LEU A 189 6.58 2.08 13.41
C LEU A 189 6.57 1.63 11.95
N GLY A 190 7.34 0.60 11.59
CA GLY A 190 7.50 0.13 10.22
C GLY A 190 8.39 -1.09 10.13
N VAL A 191 8.11 -1.97 9.19
CA VAL A 191 8.95 -3.15 8.93
C VAL A 191 9.32 -3.14 7.47
N HIS A 192 10.60 -3.37 7.17
CA HIS A 192 11.06 -3.45 5.79
C HIS A 192 11.78 -4.77 5.52
N VAL A 193 11.14 -5.63 4.73
CA VAL A 193 11.65 -6.96 4.33
C VAL A 193 12.06 -6.91 2.87
N ILE A 194 13.25 -7.40 2.56
CA ILE A 194 13.72 -7.54 1.18
C ILE A 194 14.13 -8.99 0.98
N GLU A 195 13.51 -9.63 0.01
CA GLU A 195 13.67 -11.05 -0.25
C GLU A 195 13.81 -11.32 -1.74
N ASP A 196 14.47 -12.43 -2.08
CA ASP A 196 14.65 -12.79 -3.48
C ASP A 196 13.37 -13.41 -4.07
N TYR A 197 12.60 -14.17 -3.29
CA TYR A 197 11.44 -14.92 -3.77
C TYR A 197 10.17 -14.59 -2.98
N GLU A 198 9.00 -14.81 -3.59
CA GLU A 198 7.70 -14.61 -2.92
C GLU A 198 7.52 -15.57 -1.73
N SER A 199 7.99 -16.81 -1.86
CA SER A 199 7.94 -17.80 -0.77
C SER A 199 8.77 -17.39 0.45
N THR A 200 9.97 -16.84 0.25
CA THR A 200 10.83 -16.38 1.36
C THR A 200 10.31 -15.07 1.95
N ALA A 201 9.81 -14.14 1.12
CA ALA A 201 9.09 -12.95 1.57
C ALA A 201 7.91 -13.26 2.51
N TRP A 202 7.08 -14.24 2.16
CA TRP A 202 6.01 -14.68 3.04
C TRP A 202 6.53 -15.28 4.35
N HIS A 203 7.55 -16.13 4.28
CA HIS A 203 8.18 -16.73 5.47
C HIS A 203 8.76 -15.66 6.40
N SER A 204 9.53 -14.70 5.88
CA SER A 204 10.13 -13.60 6.65
C SER A 204 9.05 -12.67 7.24
N ALA A 205 7.91 -12.49 6.56
CA ALA A 205 6.77 -11.77 7.11
C ALA A 205 6.14 -12.51 8.31
N LEU A 206 5.97 -13.83 8.23
CA LEU A 206 5.52 -14.65 9.35
C LEU A 206 6.50 -14.55 10.52
N GLU A 207 7.80 -14.70 10.26
CA GLU A 207 8.86 -14.64 11.26
C GLU A 207 8.84 -13.33 12.03
N VAL A 208 8.85 -12.19 11.33
CA VAL A 208 8.90 -10.88 11.97
C VAL A 208 7.68 -10.63 12.85
N ILE A 209 6.48 -11.04 12.42
CA ILE A 209 5.27 -10.90 13.23
C ILE A 209 5.29 -11.87 14.40
N TYR A 210 5.68 -13.12 14.18
CA TYR A 210 5.68 -14.15 15.22
C TYR A 210 6.63 -13.78 16.36
N TYR A 211 7.82 -13.24 16.08
CA TYR A 211 8.79 -12.91 17.13
C TYR A 211 8.68 -11.48 17.66
N ASN A 212 8.32 -10.50 16.81
CA ASN A 212 8.35 -9.08 17.18
C ASN A 212 6.98 -8.39 17.18
N GLY A 213 5.94 -9.07 16.70
CA GLY A 213 4.61 -8.49 16.58
C GLY A 213 3.97 -8.18 17.93
N PHE A 214 3.04 -7.25 17.89
CA PHE A 214 2.28 -6.76 19.04
C PHE A 214 0.91 -7.41 19.07
N GLU A 215 0.35 -7.58 20.25
CA GLU A 215 -0.97 -8.18 20.40
C GLU A 215 -2.05 -7.09 20.41
N LYS A 216 -3.17 -7.35 19.74
CA LYS A 216 -4.36 -6.50 19.81
C LYS A 216 -5.64 -7.30 19.60
N GLU A 217 -6.76 -6.69 19.98
CA GLU A 217 -8.09 -7.21 19.68
C GLU A 217 -8.46 -7.01 18.20
N THR A 218 -9.49 -7.71 17.76
CA THR A 218 -10.00 -7.65 16.39
C THR A 218 -11.52 -7.49 16.36
N GLU A 219 -12.02 -6.93 15.26
CA GLU A 219 -13.47 -6.80 15.01
C GLU A 219 -14.14 -8.15 14.67
N TRP A 220 -13.37 -9.23 14.51
CA TRP A 220 -13.89 -10.55 14.16
C TRP A 220 -14.19 -11.43 15.38
N GLY A 221 -13.77 -11.03 16.58
CA GLY A 221 -13.90 -11.85 17.80
C GLY A 221 -15.32 -12.24 18.19
N GLU A 222 -16.33 -11.48 17.76
CA GLU A 222 -17.74 -11.82 18.00
C GLU A 222 -18.27 -12.89 17.03
N LEU A 223 -17.66 -13.02 15.84
CA LEU A 223 -18.03 -13.98 14.80
C LEU A 223 -17.16 -15.25 14.82
N PHE A 224 -15.89 -15.10 15.18
CA PHE A 224 -14.88 -16.16 15.20
C PHE A 224 -14.05 -16.05 16.49
N GLU A 225 -14.32 -16.93 17.46
CA GLU A 225 -13.68 -16.89 18.78
C GLU A 225 -12.14 -16.93 18.68
N GLY A 226 -11.60 -17.76 17.79
CA GLY A 226 -10.15 -17.87 17.51
C GLY A 226 -9.51 -16.64 16.85
N GLN A 227 -10.32 -15.69 16.37
CA GLN A 227 -9.86 -14.44 15.76
C GLN A 227 -10.07 -13.23 16.65
N LYS A 228 -10.48 -13.42 17.92
CA LYS A 228 -10.67 -12.32 18.86
C LYS A 228 -9.41 -11.49 19.07
N ARG A 229 -8.23 -12.11 18.96
CA ARG A 229 -6.92 -11.47 19.08
C ARG A 229 -6.06 -11.79 17.87
N SER A 230 -5.08 -10.94 17.63
CA SER A 230 -4.06 -11.16 16.60
C SER A 230 -2.73 -10.57 17.04
N LYS A 231 -1.64 -11.19 16.57
CA LYS A 231 -0.30 -10.62 16.62
C LYS A 231 -0.04 -9.86 15.32
N PHE A 232 0.49 -8.64 15.37
CA PHE A 232 0.65 -7.81 14.18
C PHE A 232 1.90 -6.93 14.19
N VAL A 233 2.32 -6.47 13.01
CA VAL A 233 3.30 -5.39 12.85
C VAL A 233 2.71 -4.26 12.02
N HIS A 234 3.12 -3.04 12.34
CA HIS A 234 2.67 -1.83 11.66
C HIS A 234 3.55 -1.54 10.43
N ARG A 235 2.93 -1.23 9.30
CA ARG A 235 3.56 -0.83 8.02
C ARG A 235 4.62 -1.82 7.54
N LEU A 236 4.18 -3.06 7.26
CA LEU A 236 5.02 -4.06 6.61
C LEU A 236 5.20 -3.68 5.13
N PHE A 237 6.43 -3.33 4.75
CA PHE A 237 6.85 -3.08 3.38
C PHE A 237 7.76 -4.21 2.92
N VAL A 238 7.39 -4.87 1.83
CA VAL A 238 8.11 -6.03 1.29
C VAL A 238 8.52 -5.76 -0.15
N GLU A 239 9.80 -5.99 -0.44
CA GLU A 239 10.35 -5.97 -1.79
C GLU A 239 10.72 -7.38 -2.22
N VAL A 240 10.23 -7.82 -3.38
CA VAL A 240 10.62 -9.11 -3.99
C VAL A 240 11.39 -8.87 -5.28
N LYS A 241 12.62 -9.40 -5.33
CA LYS A 241 13.53 -9.17 -6.47
C LYS A 241 13.30 -10.11 -7.65
N ASN A 242 13.01 -11.39 -7.39
CA ASN A 242 12.79 -12.41 -8.41
C ASN A 242 11.41 -13.06 -8.25
N THR A 243 10.48 -12.57 -9.04
CA THR A 243 9.06 -12.89 -8.99
C THR A 243 8.65 -13.95 -10.02
N ARG A 244 9.57 -14.67 -10.66
CA ARG A 244 9.21 -15.75 -11.60
C ARG A 244 9.48 -17.15 -11.05
N GLU A 245 10.26 -17.26 -9.99
CA GLU A 245 10.68 -18.51 -9.39
C GLU A 245 10.22 -18.59 -7.94
N ASN A 246 10.07 -19.82 -7.42
CA ASN A 246 9.75 -20.08 -6.01
C ASN A 246 8.56 -19.26 -5.47
N LYS A 247 7.48 -19.20 -6.27
CA LYS A 247 6.31 -18.37 -5.97
C LYS A 247 5.47 -18.83 -4.78
N ILE A 248 5.37 -20.15 -4.57
CA ILE A 248 4.50 -20.72 -3.55
C ILE A 248 5.39 -21.48 -2.57
N HIS A 249 5.22 -21.20 -1.28
CA HIS A 249 5.93 -21.89 -0.21
C HIS A 249 5.27 -23.26 0.02
N ASP A 250 6.05 -24.31 0.28
CA ASP A 250 5.52 -25.69 0.40
C ASP A 250 4.53 -25.87 1.57
N LYS A 251 4.60 -24.97 2.56
CA LYS A 251 3.69 -24.89 3.72
C LYS A 251 2.57 -23.86 3.58
N ALA A 252 2.41 -23.24 2.41
CA ALA A 252 1.33 -22.27 2.20
C ALA A 252 -0.04 -22.96 2.38
N PRO A 253 -1.02 -22.34 3.08
CA PRO A 253 -2.31 -22.98 3.37
C PRO A 253 -3.29 -22.94 2.18
N PHE A 254 -2.77 -23.05 0.95
CA PHE A 254 -3.59 -23.10 -0.26
C PHE A 254 -2.94 -23.95 -1.36
N THR A 255 -3.77 -24.39 -2.31
CA THR A 255 -3.29 -25.13 -3.48
C THR A 255 -2.91 -24.17 -4.61
N LYS A 256 -1.96 -24.59 -5.47
CA LYS A 256 -1.63 -23.83 -6.70
C LYS A 256 -2.85 -23.54 -7.57
N LYS A 257 -3.81 -24.48 -7.64
CA LYS A 257 -5.08 -24.28 -8.35
C LYS A 257 -5.87 -23.11 -7.77
N TYR A 258 -6.03 -23.09 -6.43
CA TYR A 258 -6.69 -21.97 -5.75
C TYR A 258 -6.00 -20.64 -6.06
N ALA A 259 -4.67 -20.57 -5.98
CA ALA A 259 -3.92 -19.34 -6.24
C ALA A 259 -4.14 -18.80 -7.66
N ILE A 260 -4.15 -19.68 -8.67
CA ILE A 260 -4.44 -19.32 -10.06
C ILE A 260 -5.88 -18.83 -10.21
N ASP A 261 -6.85 -19.58 -9.68
CA ASP A 261 -8.27 -19.23 -9.77
C ASP A 261 -8.57 -17.90 -9.07
N TYR A 262 -7.97 -17.68 -7.90
CA TYR A 262 -8.06 -16.43 -7.15
C TYR A 262 -7.48 -15.26 -7.94
N ALA A 263 -6.26 -15.40 -8.47
CA ALA A 263 -5.63 -14.37 -9.28
C ALA A 263 -6.47 -14.03 -10.52
N HIS A 264 -6.87 -15.03 -11.29
CA HIS A 264 -7.56 -14.84 -12.57
C HIS A 264 -8.97 -14.30 -12.41
N ASN A 265 -9.73 -14.77 -11.43
CA ASN A 265 -11.14 -14.44 -11.31
C ASN A 265 -11.41 -13.29 -10.33
N TYR A 266 -10.78 -13.31 -9.15
CA TYR A 266 -11.06 -12.34 -8.09
C TYR A 266 -10.22 -11.06 -8.24
N VAL A 267 -8.97 -11.18 -8.70
CA VAL A 267 -8.04 -10.03 -8.74
C VAL A 267 -7.97 -9.36 -10.11
N ILE A 268 -7.87 -10.14 -11.19
CA ILE A 268 -7.48 -9.62 -12.50
C ILE A 268 -8.67 -9.54 -13.47
N TYR A 269 -9.57 -10.51 -13.43
CA TYR A 269 -10.46 -10.85 -14.54
C TYR A 269 -9.66 -11.10 -15.84
N ALA A 270 -8.77 -12.08 -15.76
CA ALA A 270 -7.72 -12.33 -16.76
C ALA A 270 -8.26 -12.64 -18.17
N ALA A 271 -9.46 -13.21 -18.28
CA ALA A 271 -10.11 -13.54 -19.55
C ALA A 271 -10.31 -12.34 -20.50
N LYS A 272 -10.32 -11.12 -19.97
CA LYS A 272 -10.42 -9.88 -20.74
C LYS A 272 -9.31 -8.87 -20.41
N LEU A 273 -8.11 -9.32 -20.04
CA LEU A 273 -7.06 -8.39 -19.60
C LEU A 273 -6.61 -7.40 -20.70
N ASP A 274 -6.61 -7.85 -21.95
CA ASP A 274 -6.12 -7.11 -23.12
C ASP A 274 -7.18 -6.22 -23.79
N LYS A 275 -8.40 -6.17 -23.26
CA LYS A 275 -9.55 -5.45 -23.84
C LYS A 275 -10.38 -4.78 -22.73
N PRO A 276 -11.13 -3.70 -23.02
CA PRO A 276 -11.94 -3.03 -22.00
C PRO A 276 -13.12 -3.91 -21.55
N VAL A 277 -13.44 -3.87 -20.27
CA VAL A 277 -14.66 -4.44 -19.70
C VAL A 277 -15.73 -3.36 -19.61
N LYS A 278 -16.95 -3.66 -20.10
CA LYS A 278 -18.08 -2.73 -20.16
C LYS A 278 -19.37 -3.30 -19.57
N GLU A 279 -19.25 -4.41 -18.86
CA GLU A 279 -20.36 -5.17 -18.32
C GLU A 279 -20.02 -5.68 -16.93
N LYS A 280 -21.05 -6.04 -16.17
CA LYS A 280 -20.92 -6.60 -14.82
C LYS A 280 -20.10 -7.89 -14.85
N ILE A 281 -19.09 -7.96 -13.98
CA ILE A 281 -18.27 -9.17 -13.77
C ILE A 281 -18.43 -9.75 -12.37
N LEU A 282 -19.08 -9.03 -11.45
CA LEU A 282 -19.41 -9.51 -10.11
C LEU A 282 -20.45 -10.62 -10.21
N LYS A 283 -20.19 -11.76 -9.57
CA LYS A 283 -21.14 -12.87 -9.53
C LYS A 283 -22.21 -12.63 -8.46
N GLU A 284 -23.33 -13.31 -8.62
CA GLU A 284 -24.39 -13.29 -7.61
C GLU A 284 -23.88 -13.84 -6.27
N GLY A 285 -24.16 -13.12 -5.18
CA GLY A 285 -23.70 -13.45 -3.83
C GLY A 285 -22.33 -12.88 -3.44
N GLU A 286 -21.55 -12.32 -4.37
CA GLU A 286 -20.29 -11.62 -4.04
C GLU A 286 -20.59 -10.16 -3.64
N GLU A 287 -20.07 -9.69 -2.50
CA GLU A 287 -20.17 -8.28 -2.11
C GLU A 287 -19.30 -7.39 -3.03
N TYR A 288 -18.09 -7.86 -3.30
CA TYR A 288 -17.15 -7.25 -4.24
C TYR A 288 -16.08 -8.27 -4.66
N THR A 289 -15.37 -7.95 -5.76
CA THR A 289 -14.05 -8.53 -6.06
C THR A 289 -13.09 -7.40 -6.38
N TYR A 290 -11.77 -7.64 -6.27
CA TYR A 290 -10.80 -6.60 -6.66
C TYR A 290 -10.87 -6.31 -8.17
N ALA A 291 -11.14 -7.33 -8.98
CA ALA A 291 -11.32 -7.17 -10.42
C ALA A 291 -12.53 -6.27 -10.73
N GLU A 292 -13.65 -6.44 -10.03
CA GLU A 292 -14.84 -5.59 -10.17
C GLU A 292 -14.49 -4.12 -9.89
N ARG A 293 -13.89 -3.83 -8.74
CA ARG A 293 -13.49 -2.46 -8.35
C ARG A 293 -12.47 -1.83 -9.29
N ALA A 294 -11.57 -2.65 -9.85
CA ALA A 294 -10.54 -2.21 -10.79
C ALA A 294 -11.06 -1.93 -12.20
N ARG A 295 -12.12 -2.62 -12.64
CA ARG A 295 -12.48 -2.70 -14.07
C ARG A 295 -13.89 -2.26 -14.40
N TYR A 296 -14.87 -2.64 -13.58
CA TYR A 296 -16.26 -2.29 -13.83
C TYR A 296 -17.08 -2.44 -12.55
N CYS A 297 -17.13 -1.39 -11.73
CA CYS A 297 -17.97 -1.35 -10.55
C CYS A 297 -19.31 -0.69 -10.87
N GLU A 298 -20.41 -1.43 -10.68
CA GLU A 298 -21.76 -0.93 -11.02
C GLU A 298 -22.13 0.32 -10.19
N ARG A 299 -21.60 0.37 -8.96
CA ARG A 299 -21.86 1.43 -7.97
C ARG A 299 -21.06 2.71 -8.22
N ASP A 300 -20.06 2.68 -9.11
CA ASP A 300 -19.33 3.89 -9.49
C ASP A 300 -20.24 4.84 -10.29
N GLU A 301 -20.24 6.12 -9.91
CA GLU A 301 -20.93 7.20 -10.63
C GLU A 301 -20.46 7.25 -12.09
N LYS A 302 -19.13 7.24 -12.27
CA LYS A 302 -18.49 7.15 -13.58
C LYS A 302 -17.66 5.88 -13.67
N LYS A 303 -18.11 4.97 -14.53
CA LYS A 303 -17.49 3.67 -14.75
C LYS A 303 -16.25 3.82 -15.63
N VAL A 304 -15.09 3.50 -15.08
CA VAL A 304 -13.80 3.51 -15.78
C VAL A 304 -13.12 2.17 -15.55
N ASP A 305 -12.70 1.49 -16.63
CA ASP A 305 -11.81 0.33 -16.54
C ASP A 305 -10.39 0.82 -16.24
N GLN A 306 -10.14 1.08 -14.96
CA GLN A 306 -8.90 1.69 -14.47
C GLN A 306 -7.68 0.86 -14.86
N LEU A 307 -7.79 -0.47 -14.78
CA LEU A 307 -6.71 -1.38 -15.17
C LEU A 307 -6.40 -1.26 -16.67
N TYR A 308 -7.43 -1.28 -17.53
CA TYR A 308 -7.23 -1.13 -18.96
C TYR A 308 -6.68 0.25 -19.34
N GLU A 309 -7.16 1.32 -18.69
CA GLU A 309 -6.61 2.67 -18.87
C GLU A 309 -5.13 2.75 -18.46
N CYS A 310 -4.71 2.10 -17.38
CA CYS A 310 -3.29 1.98 -17.03
C CYS A 310 -2.49 1.29 -18.12
N ILE A 311 -2.94 0.13 -18.60
CA ILE A 311 -2.25 -0.64 -19.65
C ILE A 311 -2.10 0.21 -20.92
N LYS A 312 -3.16 0.92 -21.34
CA LYS A 312 -3.11 1.82 -22.49
C LYS A 312 -2.07 2.94 -22.30
N LYS A 313 -2.11 3.64 -21.17
CA LYS A 313 -1.17 4.73 -20.85
C LYS A 313 0.29 4.23 -20.83
N LEU A 314 0.54 3.03 -20.32
CA LEU A 314 1.87 2.44 -20.23
C LEU A 314 2.40 1.95 -21.59
N ARG A 315 1.54 1.46 -22.48
CA ARG A 315 1.91 1.14 -23.87
C ARG A 315 2.37 2.38 -24.64
N GLU A 316 1.74 3.53 -24.38
CA GLU A 316 2.13 4.81 -24.97
C GLU A 316 3.43 5.36 -24.35
N ASN A 317 3.55 5.29 -23.02
CA ASN A 317 4.76 5.70 -22.31
C ASN A 317 4.93 4.87 -21.02
N PRO A 318 5.95 4.00 -20.92
CA PRO A 318 6.14 3.15 -19.75
C PRO A 318 6.59 3.90 -18.49
N TYR A 319 7.00 5.17 -18.60
CA TYR A 319 7.48 6.00 -17.48
C TYR A 319 6.37 6.84 -16.81
N ARG A 320 5.10 6.63 -17.20
CA ARG A 320 3.94 7.28 -16.58
C ARG A 320 3.87 7.00 -15.08
N ARG A 321 3.41 8.00 -14.32
CA ARG A 321 3.27 7.97 -12.84
C ARG A 321 1.82 8.06 -12.35
N ASP A 322 0.87 8.08 -13.28
CA ASP A 322 -0.57 8.17 -13.05
C ASP A 322 -1.30 6.87 -13.44
N CYS A 323 -0.56 5.76 -13.46
CA CYS A 323 -1.09 4.41 -13.69
C CYS A 323 -1.40 3.73 -12.35
N TYR A 324 -2.29 4.36 -11.58
CA TYR A 324 -2.81 3.87 -10.30
C TYR A 324 -4.22 3.31 -10.51
N VAL A 325 -4.58 2.27 -9.77
CA VAL A 325 -5.92 1.68 -9.72
C VAL A 325 -6.42 1.73 -8.29
N GLY A 326 -7.53 2.44 -8.06
CA GLY A 326 -8.19 2.50 -6.76
C GLY A 326 -9.20 1.36 -6.59
N ILE A 327 -9.11 0.62 -5.49
CA ILE A 327 -10.01 -0.48 -5.13
C ILE A 327 -11.03 -0.04 -4.07
N SER A 328 -10.55 0.68 -3.07
CA SER A 328 -11.38 1.30 -2.04
C SER A 328 -12.27 2.40 -2.60
N ARG A 329 -13.38 2.65 -1.91
CA ARG A 329 -14.38 3.69 -2.18
C ARG A 329 -14.88 4.29 -0.88
N VAL A 330 -15.45 5.48 -0.96
CA VAL A 330 -15.90 6.25 0.21
C VAL A 330 -16.90 5.48 1.08
N TRP A 331 -17.78 4.68 0.46
CA TRP A 331 -18.77 3.86 1.17
C TRP A 331 -18.16 2.66 1.92
N ASP A 332 -16.91 2.30 1.63
CA ASP A 332 -16.24 1.21 2.34
C ASP A 332 -15.89 1.62 3.78
N LEU A 333 -15.88 2.92 4.11
CA LEU A 333 -15.64 3.40 5.48
C LEU A 333 -16.72 2.89 6.45
N THR A 334 -17.96 2.75 5.98
CA THR A 334 -19.10 2.27 6.75
C THR A 334 -19.46 0.81 6.46
N SER A 335 -18.69 0.11 5.62
CA SER A 335 -18.90 -1.33 5.35
C SER A 335 -18.31 -2.20 6.49
N ASP A 336 -18.96 -3.35 6.70
CA ASP A 336 -18.50 -4.40 7.61
C ASP A 336 -17.43 -5.29 6.98
N ASP A 337 -17.37 -5.41 5.65
CA ASP A 337 -16.31 -6.13 4.94
C ASP A 337 -15.64 -5.26 3.85
N PRO A 338 -14.92 -4.19 4.23
CA PRO A 338 -14.31 -3.32 3.24
C PRO A 338 -13.05 -3.95 2.61
N PRO A 339 -12.74 -3.75 1.30
CA PRO A 339 -11.64 -4.41 0.59
C PRO A 339 -10.24 -4.32 1.25
N CYS A 340 -9.61 -5.40 1.70
CA CYS A 340 -8.28 -5.28 2.33
C CYS A 340 -7.23 -4.54 1.45
N LEU A 341 -7.21 -4.84 0.14
CA LEU A 341 -6.51 -4.04 -0.87
C LEU A 341 -7.22 -2.71 -1.09
N ARG A 342 -6.47 -1.61 -0.99
CA ARG A 342 -6.98 -0.25 -1.19
C ARG A 342 -6.67 0.27 -2.60
N GLY A 343 -5.51 -0.09 -3.14
CA GLY A 343 -5.13 0.23 -4.50
C GLY A 343 -3.75 -0.27 -4.85
N TYR A 344 -3.38 -0.10 -6.11
CA TYR A 344 -2.08 -0.50 -6.62
C TYR A 344 -1.65 0.39 -7.77
N GLN A 345 -0.35 0.40 -8.07
CA GLN A 345 0.21 1.20 -9.14
C GLN A 345 1.22 0.42 -9.95
N PHE A 346 1.24 0.72 -11.25
CA PHE A 346 2.28 0.30 -12.16
C PHE A 346 3.15 1.50 -12.54
N LEU A 347 4.46 1.32 -12.52
CA LEU A 347 5.42 2.34 -12.91
C LEU A 347 6.73 1.70 -13.38
N LYS A 348 7.60 2.53 -13.95
CA LYS A 348 8.96 2.13 -14.32
C LYS A 348 9.98 3.11 -13.76
N THR A 349 11.04 2.59 -13.16
CA THR A 349 12.29 3.31 -12.89
C THR A 349 13.39 2.69 -13.76
N ARG A 350 14.25 1.84 -13.18
CA ARG A 350 15.15 0.94 -13.91
C ARG A 350 14.40 -0.24 -14.49
N LYS A 351 13.51 -0.84 -13.70
CA LYS A 351 12.65 -1.97 -14.07
C LYS A 351 11.18 -1.56 -13.98
N PHE A 352 10.32 -2.25 -14.73
CA PHE A 352 8.88 -2.16 -14.52
C PHE A 352 8.53 -2.69 -13.13
N MET A 353 7.49 -2.18 -12.48
CA MET A 353 7.08 -2.67 -11.18
C MET A 353 5.60 -2.48 -10.90
N GLY A 354 5.08 -3.38 -10.07
CA GLY A 354 3.78 -3.24 -9.41
C GLY A 354 3.98 -3.04 -7.92
N ILE A 355 3.26 -2.09 -7.34
CA ILE A 355 3.24 -1.81 -5.91
C ILE A 355 1.79 -1.84 -5.41
N PHE A 356 1.55 -2.57 -4.32
CA PHE A 356 0.20 -2.88 -3.82
C PHE A 356 0.07 -2.42 -2.37
N TYR A 357 -0.98 -1.66 -2.09
CA TYR A 357 -1.21 -1.03 -0.79
C TYR A 357 -2.46 -1.61 -0.12
N MET A 358 -2.25 -2.31 0.99
CA MET A 358 -3.30 -2.94 1.78
C MET A 358 -3.44 -2.24 3.13
N ARG A 359 -4.68 -2.03 3.59
CA ARG A 359 -4.94 -1.51 4.95
C ARG A 359 -4.75 -2.58 6.04
N SER A 360 -4.86 -3.84 5.66
CA SER A 360 -4.84 -5.00 6.55
C SER A 360 -4.54 -6.24 5.72
N ASN A 361 -3.69 -7.13 6.22
CA ASN A 361 -3.41 -8.41 5.56
C ASN A 361 -3.18 -9.51 6.60
N ASP A 362 -4.03 -10.54 6.55
CA ASP A 362 -3.78 -11.81 7.26
C ASP A 362 -2.59 -12.50 6.57
N ILE A 363 -1.47 -12.57 7.27
CA ILE A 363 -0.22 -13.06 6.72
C ILE A 363 -0.26 -14.56 6.56
N TYR A 364 -0.81 -15.31 7.51
CA TYR A 364 -0.89 -16.76 7.39
C TYR A 364 -1.91 -17.17 6.33
N GLY A 365 -3.16 -16.70 6.45
CA GLY A 365 -4.28 -17.20 5.66
C GLY A 365 -4.40 -16.59 4.26
N ALA A 366 -3.93 -15.36 4.02
CA ALA A 366 -4.27 -14.62 2.80
C ALA A 366 -3.07 -14.03 2.03
N MET A 367 -2.07 -13.48 2.72
CA MET A 367 -0.99 -12.69 2.10
C MET A 367 -0.31 -13.42 0.95
N HIS A 368 -0.01 -14.70 1.13
CA HIS A 368 0.74 -15.44 0.11
C HIS A 368 -0.09 -15.67 -1.18
N ALA A 369 -1.39 -15.91 -1.06
CA ALA A 369 -2.28 -15.93 -2.22
C ALA A 369 -2.44 -14.54 -2.86
N ASN A 370 -2.46 -13.48 -2.04
CA ASN A 370 -2.46 -12.10 -2.53
C ASN A 370 -1.16 -11.78 -3.30
N MET A 371 0.00 -12.14 -2.76
CA MET A 371 1.31 -11.95 -3.40
C MET A 371 1.38 -12.64 -4.75
N TYR A 372 0.98 -13.91 -4.80
CA TYR A 372 0.92 -14.66 -6.06
C TYR A 372 0.06 -13.96 -7.10
N ALA A 373 -1.14 -13.49 -6.71
CA ALA A 373 -2.06 -12.82 -7.62
C ALA A 373 -1.54 -11.46 -8.09
N PHE A 374 -0.95 -10.67 -7.20
CA PHE A 374 -0.45 -9.33 -7.48
C PHE A 374 0.82 -9.37 -8.33
N SER A 375 1.72 -10.33 -8.07
CA SER A 375 2.91 -10.55 -8.89
C SER A 375 2.53 -11.06 -10.28
N LEU A 376 1.55 -11.95 -10.39
CA LEU A 376 1.03 -12.45 -11.67
C LEU A 376 0.38 -11.33 -12.49
N LEU A 377 -0.41 -10.47 -11.85
CA LEU A 377 -0.96 -9.27 -12.49
C LEU A 377 0.17 -8.37 -13.02
N THR A 378 1.22 -8.15 -12.21
CA THR A 378 2.38 -7.34 -12.62
C THR A 378 3.10 -7.94 -13.82
N ASP A 379 3.33 -9.27 -13.84
CA ASP A 379 3.93 -9.98 -14.98
C ASP A 379 3.08 -9.84 -16.25
N TYR A 380 1.76 -10.04 -16.13
CA TYR A 380 0.87 -9.92 -17.29
C TYR A 380 0.88 -8.50 -17.86
N VAL A 381 0.83 -7.48 -17.01
CA VAL A 381 0.93 -6.09 -17.48
C VAL A 381 2.30 -5.84 -18.11
N SER A 382 3.40 -6.33 -17.53
CA SER A 382 4.74 -6.17 -18.09
C SER A 382 4.83 -6.75 -19.51
N GLN A 383 4.25 -7.94 -19.74
CA GLN A 383 4.21 -8.57 -21.05
C GLN A 383 3.38 -7.76 -22.05
N LEU A 384 2.23 -7.22 -21.64
CA LEU A 384 1.37 -6.40 -22.50
C LEU A 384 1.99 -5.06 -22.91
N ILE A 385 3.04 -4.60 -22.22
CA ILE A 385 3.79 -3.38 -22.52
C ILE A 385 5.23 -3.68 -23.02
N ASN A 386 5.54 -4.95 -23.31
CA ASN A 386 6.85 -5.43 -23.80
C ASN A 386 8.04 -5.24 -22.82
N GLU A 387 7.78 -5.22 -21.52
CA GLU A 387 8.81 -5.19 -20.48
C GLU A 387 9.16 -6.60 -20.01
N ARG A 388 10.44 -6.97 -20.14
CA ARG A 388 10.93 -8.33 -19.83
C ARG A 388 11.17 -8.57 -18.35
N GLU A 389 11.56 -7.53 -17.63
CA GLU A 389 11.88 -7.61 -16.21
C GLU A 389 10.93 -6.75 -15.40
N TYR A 390 10.48 -7.28 -14.26
CA TYR A 390 9.65 -6.52 -13.33
C TYR A 390 10.07 -6.76 -11.88
N LYS A 391 9.72 -5.82 -11.00
CA LYS A 391 9.78 -5.93 -9.54
C LYS A 391 8.38 -5.93 -8.95
N TYR A 392 8.27 -6.50 -7.75
CA TYR A 392 7.02 -6.55 -7.00
C TYR A 392 7.23 -5.96 -5.60
N TYR A 393 6.32 -5.07 -5.22
CA TYR A 393 6.28 -4.45 -3.90
C TYR A 393 4.94 -4.71 -3.25
N HIS A 394 4.96 -5.16 -2.01
CA HIS A 394 3.79 -5.41 -1.19
C HIS A 394 3.83 -4.52 0.05
N PHE A 395 2.71 -3.89 0.38
CA PHE A 395 2.59 -3.10 1.58
C PHE A 395 1.30 -3.42 2.34
N SER A 396 1.42 -3.59 3.65
CA SER A 396 0.28 -3.68 4.56
C SER A 396 0.45 -2.73 5.74
N VAL A 397 -0.54 -1.88 5.98
CA VAL A 397 -0.58 -1.05 7.20
C VAL A 397 -0.66 -1.95 8.43
N ASP A 398 -1.50 -2.98 8.40
CA ASP A 398 -1.68 -3.95 9.47
C ASP A 398 -1.43 -5.37 8.99
N ALA A 399 -0.19 -5.84 9.12
CA ALA A 399 0.19 -7.21 8.80
C ALA A 399 0.07 -8.06 10.06
N HIS A 400 -0.82 -9.06 10.06
CA HIS A 400 -1.17 -9.80 11.28
C HIS A 400 -1.31 -11.31 11.08
N ILE A 401 -1.24 -12.03 12.20
CA ILE A 401 -1.55 -13.45 12.33
C ILE A 401 -2.62 -13.55 13.43
N TYR A 402 -3.74 -14.19 13.12
CA TYR A 402 -4.77 -14.47 14.13
C TYR A 402 -4.26 -15.46 15.18
N GLU A 403 -4.75 -15.32 16.42
CA GLU A 403 -4.32 -16.14 17.55
C GLU A 403 -4.46 -17.65 17.26
N GLU A 404 -5.55 -18.06 16.61
CA GLU A 404 -5.78 -19.46 16.22
C GLU A 404 -4.71 -20.07 15.29
N PHE A 405 -3.95 -19.24 14.55
CA PHE A 405 -2.94 -19.71 13.62
C PHE A 405 -1.52 -19.63 14.17
N LEU A 406 -1.31 -19.16 15.40
CA LEU A 406 0.03 -19.01 15.98
C LEU A 406 0.77 -20.35 16.09
N ASP A 407 0.09 -21.43 16.47
CA ASP A 407 0.71 -22.76 16.55
C ASP A 407 1.11 -23.29 15.17
N SER A 408 0.22 -23.15 14.17
CA SER A 408 0.54 -23.50 12.77
C SER A 408 1.73 -22.71 12.23
N VAL A 409 1.83 -21.42 12.58
CA VAL A 409 2.99 -20.60 12.19
C VAL A 409 4.25 -21.06 12.90
N LYS A 410 4.17 -21.39 14.19
CA LYS A 410 5.30 -21.94 14.94
C LYS A 410 5.84 -23.20 14.27
N GLU A 411 4.99 -24.13 13.84
CA GLU A 411 5.43 -25.34 13.13
C GLU A 411 6.17 -25.04 11.82
N ILE A 412 5.83 -23.94 11.14
CA ILE A 412 6.51 -23.50 9.91
C ILE A 412 7.89 -22.91 10.21
N LEU A 413 7.99 -22.09 11.26
CA LEU A 413 9.21 -21.36 11.63
C LEU A 413 10.20 -22.21 12.43
N GLU A 414 9.68 -23.11 13.27
CA GLU A 414 10.43 -23.97 14.18
C GLU A 414 10.10 -25.45 13.90
N PRO A 415 10.40 -25.98 12.69
CA PRO A 415 10.07 -27.36 12.36
C PRO A 415 10.83 -28.34 13.26
N GLU A 416 10.12 -29.28 13.88
CA GLU A 416 10.74 -30.32 14.69
C GLU A 416 11.65 -31.20 13.82
N THR A 417 12.90 -31.40 14.27
CA THR A 417 13.79 -32.37 13.64
C THR A 417 13.30 -33.77 14.00
N PRO A 418 13.09 -34.68 13.02
CA PRO A 418 12.75 -36.06 13.33
C PRO A 418 13.82 -36.66 14.24
N SER A 419 13.45 -37.04 15.47
CA SER A 419 14.41 -37.70 16.36
C SER A 419 14.67 -39.12 15.86
N TYR A 420 15.94 -39.46 15.56
CA TYR A 420 16.37 -40.81 15.17
C TYR A 420 16.47 -41.78 16.36
N ILE A 421 15.75 -41.55 17.46
CA ILE A 421 15.72 -42.52 18.56
C ILE A 421 14.76 -43.64 18.14
N SER A 422 15.38 -44.65 17.51
CA SER A 422 14.86 -45.96 17.18
C SER A 422 13.78 -46.44 18.16
N LYS A 423 12.60 -46.78 17.62
CA LYS A 423 11.79 -47.87 18.20
C LYS A 423 12.64 -49.14 18.13
N ALA A 424 13.35 -49.42 19.21
CA ALA A 424 13.96 -50.72 19.48
C ALA A 424 12.97 -51.60 20.23
#